data_AF-T0Z5I8-F1
#
_entry.id   AF-T0Z5I8-F1
#
_cell.length_a   1.000
_cell.length_b   1.000
_cell.length_c   1.000
_cell.angle_alpha   90.00
_cell.angle_beta   90.00
_cell.angle_gamma   90.00
#
_symmetry.space_group_name_H-M   'P 1'
#
loop_
_entity.id
_entity.type
_entity.pdbx_description
1 polymer ?
#
loop_
_entity_poly.entity_id
_entity_poly.type
_entity_poly.pdbx_seq_one_letter_code
_entity_poly.pdbx_strand_id
1 'polypeptide(L)'
;GGTGGDGGLGVYAYTGTGVNSGSIRGGEGGAGGKGGLRSPGHYYPGGIGGNGGWGGTGLVAILFTLTNTGTIAGGTGGNGGLANGGYANDGYRGGNGGNGGTGVFGNQLNLTNSGTIRGGAGGVGAADGTSGGGYGGGNGGQGGTGVKAYVGTTITNAGTIAGGNGRAGGNTYGSYSGTKTNISQGGGGGAGVAGIGFTLTNTGTISGGQGGANGMLGAGGGGGGAGGVGVIAITGISTGVSTIYNAGTIEGGLGGDGVTRADAVDFSGGGNTLVLEAGSTILGNVVSSSGTSAAYGDALAFGGDTTASSGNSFD
;
A
#
# COMPACT_ATOMS: atom_id res chain seq x y z
N GLY A 1 -18.42 -1.72 -19.07
CA GLY A 1 -18.92 -0.79 -18.05
C GLY A 1 -18.01 0.42 -18.01
N GLY A 2 -18.50 1.56 -17.52
CA GLY A 2 -17.65 2.73 -17.26
C GLY A 2 -16.72 2.50 -16.06
N THR A 3 -15.59 3.20 -16.02
CA THR A 3 -14.71 3.20 -14.86
C THR A 3 -15.33 4.00 -13.71
N GLY A 4 -15.06 3.59 -12.48
CA GLY A 4 -15.38 4.39 -11.31
C GLY A 4 -14.55 5.69 -11.30
N GLY A 5 -15.12 6.77 -10.77
CA GLY A 5 -14.38 8.02 -10.55
C GLY A 5 -13.42 7.90 -9.38
N ASP A 6 -12.31 8.64 -9.42
CA ASP A 6 -11.35 8.64 -8.32
C ASP A 6 -11.84 9.47 -7.13
N GLY A 7 -11.39 9.08 -5.94
CA GLY A 7 -11.63 9.79 -4.70
C GLY A 7 -10.85 11.10 -4.63
N GLY A 8 -11.51 12.15 -4.13
CA GLY A 8 -10.90 13.46 -3.95
C GLY A 8 -9.83 13.50 -2.85
N LEU A 9 -8.96 14.51 -2.89
CA LEU A 9 -8.04 14.83 -1.80
C LEU A 9 -8.82 15.26 -0.56
N GLY A 10 -8.44 14.76 0.62
CA GLY A 10 -9.03 15.19 1.89
C GLY A 10 -8.65 16.63 2.25
N VAL A 11 -7.35 16.88 2.45
CA VAL A 11 -6.82 18.21 2.80
C VAL A 11 -5.54 18.50 2.02
N TYR A 12 -5.42 19.74 1.55
CA TYR A 12 -4.18 20.32 1.02
C TYR A 12 -3.66 21.39 1.98
N ALA A 13 -2.48 21.19 2.54
CA ALA A 13 -1.80 22.13 3.42
C ALA A 13 -0.46 22.56 2.81
N TYR A 14 -0.27 23.87 2.67
CA TYR A 14 0.94 24.45 2.11
C TYR A 14 1.40 25.57 3.03
N THR A 15 2.59 25.40 3.59
CA THR A 15 3.24 26.28 4.59
C THR A 15 2.48 26.49 5.90
N GLY A 16 3.20 26.58 7.01
CA GLY A 16 2.63 26.89 8.33
C GLY A 16 2.59 25.71 9.30
N THR A 17 1.73 25.83 10.32
CA THR A 17 1.60 24.88 11.44
C THR A 17 0.14 24.44 11.60
N GLY A 18 -0.10 23.17 11.88
CA GLY A 18 -1.45 22.64 12.09
C GLY A 18 -1.50 21.53 13.12
N VAL A 19 -2.68 21.34 13.70
CA VAL A 19 -2.98 20.25 14.61
C VAL A 19 -4.18 19.48 14.08
N ASN A 20 -4.06 18.16 13.97
CA ASN A 20 -5.19 17.28 13.75
C ASN A 20 -5.47 16.47 15.02
N SER A 21 -6.58 16.77 15.69
CA SER A 21 -7.15 15.97 16.78
C SER A 21 -8.40 15.21 16.37
N GLY A 22 -8.86 15.37 15.13
CA GLY A 22 -10.06 14.76 14.58
C GLY A 22 -9.76 13.68 13.55
N SER A 23 -10.52 13.67 12.45
CA SER A 23 -10.32 12.76 11.34
C SER A 23 -10.13 13.52 10.04
N ILE A 24 -9.04 13.22 9.33
CA ILE A 24 -8.80 13.63 7.94
C ILE A 24 -8.89 12.36 7.09
N ARG A 25 -9.70 12.39 6.02
CA ARG A 25 -9.86 11.25 5.13
C ARG A 25 -9.87 11.67 3.67
N GLY A 26 -9.17 10.91 2.84
CA GLY A 26 -9.29 11.00 1.39
C GLY A 26 -10.64 10.46 0.91
N GLY A 27 -11.12 10.97 -0.21
CA GLY A 27 -12.34 10.48 -0.84
C GLY A 27 -12.23 9.02 -1.27
N GLU A 28 -13.34 8.31 -1.23
CA GLU A 28 -13.42 6.92 -1.67
C GLU A 28 -13.47 6.85 -3.21
N GLY A 29 -12.84 5.82 -3.79
CA GLY A 29 -12.96 5.54 -5.21
C GLY A 29 -14.34 4.98 -5.57
N GLY A 30 -14.91 5.44 -6.68
CA GLY A 30 -16.18 4.97 -7.21
C GLY A 30 -16.11 3.53 -7.72
N ALA A 31 -17.22 2.80 -7.64
CA ALA A 31 -17.30 1.45 -8.19
C ALA A 31 -17.29 1.47 -9.73
N GLY A 32 -16.67 0.45 -10.33
CA GLY A 32 -16.73 0.21 -11.76
C GLY A 32 -18.14 -0.20 -12.21
N GLY A 33 -18.57 0.32 -13.35
CA GLY A 33 -19.85 -0.02 -13.95
C GLY A 33 -19.88 -1.46 -14.45
N LYS A 34 -21.04 -2.11 -14.35
CA LYS A 34 -21.23 -3.47 -14.87
C LYS A 34 -21.03 -3.54 -16.39
N GLY A 35 -20.70 -4.72 -16.87
CA GLY A 35 -20.76 -5.08 -18.28
C GLY A 35 -22.16 -4.91 -18.87
N GLY A 36 -22.24 -4.42 -20.11
CA GLY A 36 -23.51 -4.34 -20.83
C GLY A 36 -24.13 -5.72 -21.01
N LEU A 37 -25.46 -5.80 -20.88
CA LEU A 37 -26.22 -7.03 -21.15
C LEU A 37 -26.11 -7.40 -22.62
N ARG A 38 -26.13 -8.70 -22.90
CA ARG A 38 -26.35 -9.21 -24.24
C ARG A 38 -27.81 -8.97 -24.66
N SER A 39 -28.04 -8.39 -25.83
CA SER A 39 -29.39 -8.38 -26.42
C SER A 39 -29.80 -9.79 -26.82
N PRO A 40 -31.00 -10.27 -26.41
CA PRO A 40 -31.53 -11.54 -26.87
C PRO A 40 -31.55 -11.61 -28.40
N GLY A 41 -30.97 -12.66 -28.99
CA GLY A 41 -30.99 -12.90 -30.44
C GLY A 41 -29.74 -12.46 -31.23
N HIS A 42 -28.77 -11.78 -30.63
CA HIS A 42 -27.51 -11.45 -31.30
C HIS A 42 -26.31 -12.24 -30.73
N TYR A 43 -25.37 -12.63 -31.59
CA TYR A 43 -24.11 -13.31 -31.23
C TYR A 43 -23.02 -12.36 -30.70
N TYR A 44 -23.35 -11.10 -30.40
CA TYR A 44 -22.37 -10.18 -29.85
C TYR A 44 -22.09 -10.47 -28.37
N PRO A 45 -20.83 -10.37 -27.95
CA PRO A 45 -20.45 -10.55 -26.56
C PRO A 45 -21.07 -9.47 -25.67
N GLY A 46 -21.44 -9.87 -24.46
CA GLY A 46 -21.71 -8.94 -23.36
C GLY A 46 -20.48 -8.08 -23.01
N GLY A 47 -20.70 -6.99 -22.28
CA GLY A 47 -19.63 -6.05 -21.96
C GLY A 47 -18.70 -6.52 -20.85
N ILE A 48 -17.45 -6.07 -20.87
CA ILE A 48 -16.51 -6.18 -19.75
C ILE A 48 -16.94 -5.32 -18.56
N GLY A 49 -16.57 -5.73 -17.36
CA GLY A 49 -16.70 -4.91 -16.16
C GLY A 49 -15.77 -3.68 -16.22
N GLY A 50 -16.23 -2.53 -15.74
CA GLY A 50 -15.39 -1.35 -15.57
C GLY A 50 -14.49 -1.47 -14.35
N ASN A 51 -13.32 -0.84 -14.35
CA ASN A 51 -12.45 -0.81 -13.15
C ASN A 51 -13.04 0.10 -12.07
N GLY A 52 -12.72 -0.20 -10.81
CA GLY A 52 -12.96 0.73 -9.70
C GLY A 52 -12.01 1.93 -9.74
N GLY A 53 -12.49 3.08 -9.29
CA GLY A 53 -11.69 4.30 -9.13
C GLY A 53 -10.75 4.21 -7.93
N TRP A 54 -9.71 5.03 -7.91
CA TRP A 54 -8.71 5.03 -6.86
C TRP A 54 -9.21 5.79 -5.64
N GLY A 55 -8.73 5.44 -4.46
CA GLY A 55 -8.93 6.22 -3.25
C GLY A 55 -8.07 7.48 -3.27
N GLY A 56 -8.60 8.58 -2.76
CA GLY A 56 -7.90 9.85 -2.66
C GLY A 56 -6.89 9.90 -1.52
N THR A 57 -5.89 10.76 -1.63
CA THR A 57 -4.95 11.01 -0.53
C THR A 57 -5.66 11.68 0.65
N GLY A 58 -5.32 11.30 1.88
CA GLY A 58 -5.86 11.94 3.09
C GLY A 58 -5.38 13.38 3.23
N LEU A 59 -4.07 13.55 3.37
CA LEU A 59 -3.41 14.84 3.51
C LEU A 59 -2.25 14.98 2.52
N VAL A 60 -2.19 16.10 1.82
CA VAL A 60 -0.97 16.57 1.14
C VAL A 60 -0.43 17.76 1.93
N ALA A 61 0.80 17.65 2.43
CA ALA A 61 1.44 18.69 3.23
C ALA A 61 2.83 19.02 2.70
N ILE A 62 3.05 20.30 2.38
CA ILE A 62 4.31 20.79 1.82
C ILE A 62 4.81 21.99 2.65
N LEU A 63 6.08 21.96 3.06
CA LEU A 63 6.70 23.00 3.89
C LEU A 63 5.92 23.28 5.18
N PHE A 64 5.32 22.24 5.76
CA PHE A 64 4.31 22.36 6.81
C PHE A 64 4.78 21.65 8.08
N THR A 65 4.34 22.11 9.24
CA THR A 65 4.53 21.42 10.52
C THR A 65 3.19 20.92 11.04
N LEU A 66 3.06 19.61 11.25
CA LEU A 66 1.81 18.98 11.67
C LEU A 66 2.00 18.19 12.97
N THR A 67 1.13 18.45 13.94
CA THR A 67 0.92 17.54 15.08
C THR A 67 -0.37 16.76 14.87
N ASN A 68 -0.26 15.43 14.73
CA ASN A 68 -1.40 14.53 14.61
C ASN A 68 -1.61 13.73 15.90
N THR A 69 -2.71 13.98 16.60
CA THR A 69 -3.21 13.15 17.71
C THR A 69 -4.47 12.38 17.31
N GLY A 70 -5.10 12.75 16.19
CA GLY A 70 -6.28 12.10 15.62
C GLY A 70 -5.94 11.03 14.58
N THR A 71 -6.85 10.83 13.62
CA THR A 71 -6.67 9.88 12.51
C THR A 71 -6.50 10.61 11.19
N ILE A 72 -5.51 10.19 10.38
CA ILE A 72 -5.38 10.57 8.98
C ILE A 72 -5.42 9.30 8.13
N ALA A 73 -6.32 9.23 7.16
CA ALA A 73 -6.45 8.06 6.31
C ALA A 73 -6.57 8.40 4.82
N GLY A 74 -5.93 7.59 3.97
CA GLY A 74 -6.24 7.57 2.55
C GLY A 74 -7.64 7.00 2.32
N GLY A 75 -8.28 7.42 1.24
CA GLY A 75 -9.54 6.84 0.78
C GLY A 75 -9.32 5.41 0.29
N THR A 76 -10.32 4.55 0.39
CA THR A 76 -10.27 3.20 -0.18
C THR A 76 -10.52 3.23 -1.69
N GLY A 77 -9.94 2.26 -2.40
CA GLY A 77 -10.23 2.06 -3.81
C GLY A 77 -11.63 1.48 -4.04
N GLY A 78 -12.25 1.87 -5.14
CA GLY A 78 -13.55 1.37 -5.55
C GLY A 78 -13.49 -0.08 -6.03
N ASN A 79 -14.59 -0.81 -5.90
CA ASN A 79 -14.66 -2.18 -6.42
C ASN A 79 -14.72 -2.20 -7.95
N GLY A 80 -14.18 -3.26 -8.54
CA GLY A 80 -14.40 -3.55 -9.96
C GLY A 80 -15.88 -3.81 -10.27
N GLY A 81 -16.28 -3.52 -11.50
CA GLY A 81 -17.59 -3.84 -12.04
C GLY A 81 -17.66 -5.28 -12.50
N LEU A 82 -18.79 -5.95 -12.28
CA LEU A 82 -19.01 -7.31 -12.77
C LEU A 82 -19.01 -7.35 -14.30
N ALA A 83 -18.40 -8.38 -14.88
CA ALA A 83 -18.67 -8.75 -16.26
C ALA A 83 -20.11 -9.27 -16.40
N ASN A 84 -20.66 -9.21 -17.61
CA ASN A 84 -21.98 -9.75 -17.91
C ASN A 84 -21.85 -10.73 -19.08
N GLY A 85 -22.16 -12.00 -18.86
CA GLY A 85 -21.74 -13.09 -19.75
C GLY A 85 -22.61 -13.31 -20.99
N GLY A 86 -21.93 -13.71 -22.06
CA GLY A 86 -22.44 -14.52 -23.17
C GLY A 86 -21.62 -15.82 -23.29
N TYR A 87 -21.86 -16.66 -24.30
CA TYR A 87 -21.25 -18.00 -24.42
C TYR A 87 -19.70 -18.00 -24.39
N ALA A 88 -19.14 -19.16 -24.00
CA ALA A 88 -17.77 -19.49 -23.56
C ALA A 88 -16.53 -18.91 -24.28
N ASN A 89 -16.66 -18.18 -25.40
CA ASN A 89 -15.53 -17.87 -26.28
C ASN A 89 -15.13 -16.39 -26.34
N ASP A 90 -15.83 -15.48 -25.63
CA ASP A 90 -15.61 -14.04 -25.81
C ASP A 90 -15.18 -13.31 -24.53
N GLY A 91 -13.90 -13.34 -24.17
CA GLY A 91 -13.21 -12.24 -23.45
C GLY A 91 -13.78 -11.64 -22.15
N TYR A 92 -14.76 -12.26 -21.47
CA TYR A 92 -15.46 -11.64 -20.33
C TYR A 92 -14.57 -11.52 -19.09
N ARG A 93 -14.16 -10.29 -18.74
CA ARG A 93 -13.38 -10.01 -17.54
C ARG A 93 -14.11 -9.09 -16.59
N GLY A 94 -14.12 -9.47 -15.31
CA GLY A 94 -14.48 -8.57 -14.24
C GLY A 94 -13.51 -7.39 -14.19
N GLY A 95 -14.00 -6.22 -13.77
CA GLY A 95 -13.15 -5.06 -13.57
C GLY A 95 -12.19 -5.27 -12.40
N ASN A 96 -11.02 -4.63 -12.48
CA ASN A 96 -10.08 -4.59 -11.36
C ASN A 96 -10.61 -3.69 -10.25
N GLY A 97 -10.25 -3.98 -9.01
CA GLY A 97 -10.41 -3.04 -7.90
C GLY A 97 -9.47 -1.84 -8.05
N GLY A 98 -9.89 -0.67 -7.60
CA GLY A 98 -9.07 0.53 -7.55
C GLY A 98 -8.04 0.47 -6.42
N ASN A 99 -6.96 1.23 -6.53
CA ASN A 99 -5.96 1.29 -5.46
C ASN A 99 -6.44 2.17 -4.29
N GLY A 100 -5.95 1.90 -3.09
CA GLY A 100 -6.14 2.77 -1.94
C GLY A 100 -5.28 4.02 -2.02
N GLY A 101 -5.78 5.13 -1.48
CA GLY A 101 -5.09 6.41 -1.43
C GLY A 101 -3.99 6.45 -0.37
N THR A 102 -3.04 7.37 -0.51
CA THR A 102 -2.00 7.59 0.51
C THR A 102 -2.61 8.25 1.76
N GLY A 103 -2.16 7.90 2.97
CA GLY A 103 -2.56 8.60 4.19
C GLY A 103 -2.07 10.05 4.18
N VAL A 104 -0.75 10.21 4.24
CA VAL A 104 -0.07 11.51 4.18
C VAL A 104 0.96 11.52 3.05
N PHE A 105 0.91 12.52 2.19
CA PHE A 105 2.01 12.88 1.29
C PHE A 105 2.74 14.09 1.90
N GLY A 106 4.02 13.92 2.22
CA GLY A 106 4.87 14.95 2.81
C GLY A 106 6.04 15.33 1.90
N ASN A 107 6.27 16.62 1.72
CA ASN A 107 7.48 17.16 1.11
C ASN A 107 7.96 18.35 1.92
N GLN A 108 9.15 18.26 2.53
CA GLN A 108 9.59 19.21 3.56
C GLN A 108 8.56 19.35 4.70
N LEU A 109 7.96 18.24 5.12
CA LEU A 109 6.98 18.18 6.20
C LEU A 109 7.68 17.86 7.54
N ASN A 110 7.38 18.61 8.59
CA ASN A 110 7.70 18.24 9.97
C ASN A 110 6.47 17.61 10.62
N LEU A 111 6.42 16.29 10.72
CA LEU A 111 5.28 15.54 11.24
C LEU A 111 5.59 14.98 12.64
N THR A 112 4.77 15.35 13.62
CA THR A 112 4.72 14.68 14.93
C THR A 112 3.42 13.89 15.01
N ASN A 113 3.49 12.56 15.03
CA ASN A 113 2.35 11.67 15.12
C ASN A 113 2.31 10.94 16.46
N SER A 114 1.27 11.17 17.26
CA SER A 114 0.88 10.32 18.38
C SER A 114 -0.49 9.66 18.19
N GLY A 115 -1.18 9.99 17.09
CA GLY A 115 -2.41 9.33 16.66
C GLY A 115 -2.17 8.21 15.65
N THR A 116 -3.11 8.06 14.72
CA THR A 116 -3.07 7.02 13.67
C THR A 116 -2.96 7.64 12.29
N ILE A 117 -2.03 7.17 11.48
CA ILE A 117 -1.95 7.45 10.05
C ILE A 117 -2.04 6.13 9.29
N ARG A 118 -2.94 6.04 8.30
CA ARG A 118 -3.08 4.83 7.50
C ARG A 118 -3.28 5.09 6.01
N GLY A 119 -2.69 4.26 5.18
CA GLY A 119 -3.07 4.16 3.78
C GLY A 119 -4.53 3.69 3.60
N GLY A 120 -5.12 4.04 2.48
CA GLY A 120 -6.40 3.51 2.05
C GLY A 120 -6.29 2.04 1.69
N ALA A 121 -7.32 1.24 1.96
CA ALA A 121 -7.36 -0.12 1.42
C ALA A 121 -7.58 -0.09 -0.10
N GLY A 122 -7.13 -1.11 -0.82
CA GLY A 122 -7.56 -1.32 -2.20
C GLY A 122 -9.06 -1.59 -2.30
N GLY A 123 -9.56 -1.69 -3.54
CA GLY A 123 -10.89 -2.18 -3.88
C GLY A 123 -10.88 -3.65 -4.28
N VAL A 124 -12.01 -4.34 -4.18
CA VAL A 124 -12.12 -5.76 -4.54
C VAL A 124 -12.22 -5.90 -6.07
N GLY A 125 -11.51 -6.86 -6.64
CA GLY A 125 -11.68 -7.25 -8.04
C GLY A 125 -13.04 -7.91 -8.26
N ALA A 126 -13.69 -7.64 -9.39
CA ALA A 126 -14.98 -8.25 -9.71
C ALA A 126 -14.85 -9.64 -10.32
N ALA A 127 -15.85 -10.49 -10.09
CA ALA A 127 -15.92 -11.81 -10.71
C ALA A 127 -16.17 -11.73 -12.23
N ASP A 128 -15.86 -12.82 -12.94
CA ASP A 128 -16.35 -13.04 -14.30
C ASP A 128 -17.87 -13.31 -14.33
N GLY A 129 -18.49 -13.05 -15.47
CA GLY A 129 -19.95 -12.91 -15.57
C GLY A 129 -20.76 -14.21 -15.71
N THR A 130 -20.11 -15.36 -15.94
CA THR A 130 -20.80 -16.66 -16.17
C THR A 130 -19.83 -17.84 -16.06
N SER A 131 -20.38 -19.00 -15.65
CA SER A 131 -19.71 -20.29 -15.38
C SER A 131 -19.13 -21.06 -16.59
N GLY A 132 -18.70 -20.39 -17.66
CA GLY A 132 -18.36 -21.07 -18.91
C GLY A 132 -17.21 -20.50 -19.73
N GLY A 133 -16.68 -19.32 -19.43
CA GLY A 133 -15.62 -18.69 -20.23
C GLY A 133 -14.42 -18.32 -19.37
N GLY A 134 -13.31 -19.07 -19.47
CA GLY A 134 -12.11 -18.88 -18.66
C GLY A 134 -11.31 -17.62 -18.98
N TYR A 135 -11.89 -16.44 -18.80
CA TYR A 135 -11.23 -15.14 -19.05
C TYR A 135 -10.84 -14.40 -17.76
N GLY A 136 -11.22 -14.90 -16.59
CA GLY A 136 -10.68 -14.49 -15.28
C GLY A 136 -11.43 -13.34 -14.63
N GLY A 137 -11.53 -13.39 -13.30
CA GLY A 137 -11.93 -12.25 -12.47
C GLY A 137 -10.93 -11.10 -12.55
N GLY A 138 -11.34 -9.91 -12.14
CA GLY A 138 -10.46 -8.75 -12.01
C GLY A 138 -9.50 -8.90 -10.82
N ASN A 139 -8.36 -8.22 -10.87
CA ASN A 139 -7.41 -8.20 -9.77
C ASN A 139 -7.93 -7.33 -8.61
N GLY A 140 -7.47 -7.65 -7.39
CA GLY A 140 -7.66 -6.80 -6.24
C GLY A 140 -6.81 -5.54 -6.33
N GLY A 141 -7.32 -4.46 -5.76
CA GLY A 141 -6.61 -3.19 -5.65
C GLY A 141 -5.50 -3.23 -4.60
N GLN A 142 -4.43 -2.50 -4.88
CA GLN A 142 -3.31 -2.32 -3.96
C GLN A 142 -3.72 -1.45 -2.77
N GLY A 143 -3.13 -1.69 -1.61
CA GLY A 143 -3.21 -0.76 -0.48
C GLY A 143 -2.36 0.50 -0.70
N GLY A 144 -2.81 1.63 -0.17
CA GLY A 144 -2.06 2.89 -0.21
C GLY A 144 -0.96 2.95 0.84
N THR A 145 0.04 3.79 0.65
CA THR A 145 1.08 4.03 1.66
C THR A 145 0.52 4.82 2.85
N GLY A 146 0.97 4.51 4.08
CA GLY A 146 0.67 5.32 5.27
C GLY A 146 1.20 6.74 5.13
N VAL A 147 2.51 6.90 5.10
CA VAL A 147 3.20 8.18 4.85
C VAL A 147 4.14 8.04 3.65
N LYS A 148 3.93 8.87 2.63
CA LYS A 148 4.87 9.04 1.51
C LYS A 148 5.74 10.27 1.75
N ALA A 149 7.01 10.09 2.04
CA ALA A 149 7.93 11.14 2.50
C ALA A 149 8.96 11.52 1.41
N TYR A 150 9.06 12.80 1.10
CA TYR A 150 10.08 13.33 0.20
C TYR A 150 11.10 14.19 0.95
N VAL A 151 12.12 14.64 0.22
CA VAL A 151 13.26 15.42 0.72
C VAL A 151 12.89 16.43 1.81
N GLY A 152 13.67 16.42 2.88
CA GLY A 152 13.52 17.36 4.00
C GLY A 152 12.31 17.08 4.89
N THR A 153 11.60 15.96 4.69
CA THR A 153 10.55 15.53 5.60
C THR A 153 11.17 14.90 6.85
N THR A 154 10.73 15.36 8.02
CA THR A 154 11.05 14.80 9.33
C THR A 154 9.79 14.21 9.94
N ILE A 155 9.85 12.96 10.39
CA ILE A 155 8.74 12.24 11.00
C ILE A 155 9.14 11.82 12.42
N THR A 156 8.39 12.25 13.42
CA THR A 156 8.45 11.74 14.79
C THR A 156 7.18 10.96 15.06
N ASN A 157 7.28 9.63 15.14
CA ASN A 157 6.14 8.75 15.36
C ASN A 157 6.19 8.12 16.76
N ALA A 158 5.26 8.51 17.62
CA ALA A 158 4.94 7.82 18.88
C ALA A 158 3.60 7.05 18.81
N GLY A 159 2.84 7.23 17.72
CA GLY A 159 1.58 6.55 17.47
C GLY A 159 1.72 5.39 16.48
N THR A 160 0.71 5.22 15.62
CA THR A 160 0.69 4.17 14.59
C THR A 160 0.76 4.78 13.19
N ILE A 161 1.67 4.28 12.36
CA ILE A 161 1.67 4.51 10.91
C ILE A 161 1.54 3.16 10.21
N ALA A 162 0.50 2.98 9.40
CA ALA A 162 0.25 1.72 8.73
C ALA A 162 0.00 1.89 7.23
N GLY A 163 0.50 0.94 6.45
CA GLY A 163 0.07 0.76 5.08
C GLY A 163 -1.41 0.39 5.00
N GLY A 164 -2.04 0.71 3.87
CA GLY A 164 -3.36 0.20 3.52
C GLY A 164 -3.28 -1.27 3.14
N ASN A 165 -4.34 -2.03 3.41
CA ASN A 165 -4.38 -3.42 2.99
C ASN A 165 -4.73 -3.52 1.51
N GLY A 166 -4.06 -4.45 0.82
CA GLY A 166 -4.55 -4.94 -0.45
C GLY A 166 -5.87 -5.68 -0.29
N ARG A 167 -6.61 -5.83 -1.40
CA ARG A 167 -7.89 -6.53 -1.40
C ARG A 167 -7.89 -7.75 -2.30
N ALA A 168 -8.90 -8.58 -2.13
CA ALA A 168 -9.01 -9.81 -2.88
C ALA A 168 -9.21 -9.56 -4.38
N GLY A 169 -8.66 -10.47 -5.18
CA GLY A 169 -9.06 -10.63 -6.58
C GLY A 169 -10.49 -11.15 -6.71
N GLY A 170 -11.09 -10.95 -7.87
CA GLY A 170 -12.41 -11.46 -8.19
C GLY A 170 -12.40 -12.95 -8.47
N ASN A 171 -13.51 -13.63 -8.22
CA ASN A 171 -13.62 -15.07 -8.48
C ASN A 171 -13.63 -15.35 -9.99
N THR A 172 -13.13 -16.53 -10.36
CA THR A 172 -13.16 -17.05 -11.74
C THR A 172 -14.03 -18.29 -11.77
N TYR A 173 -15.09 -18.32 -12.58
CA TYR A 173 -16.00 -19.46 -12.69
C TYR A 173 -15.78 -20.22 -14.00
N GLY A 174 -14.96 -21.28 -13.98
CA GLY A 174 -14.87 -22.23 -15.10
C GLY A 174 -13.70 -23.20 -15.03
N SER A 175 -13.98 -24.50 -15.00
CA SER A 175 -13.01 -25.60 -15.08
C SER A 175 -12.62 -25.91 -16.54
N TYR A 176 -12.06 -24.96 -17.28
CA TYR A 176 -11.51 -25.30 -18.60
C TYR A 176 -10.08 -25.80 -18.45
N SER A 177 -9.88 -27.08 -18.79
CA SER A 177 -8.59 -27.81 -18.83
C SER A 177 -7.67 -27.28 -19.93
N GLY A 178 -7.25 -26.02 -19.81
CA GLY A 178 -6.26 -25.41 -20.69
C GLY A 178 -5.48 -24.38 -19.89
N THR A 179 -4.16 -24.39 -20.05
CA THR A 179 -3.18 -23.43 -19.51
C THR A 179 -3.56 -21.99 -19.86
N LYS A 180 -4.51 -21.39 -19.13
CA LYS A 180 -4.82 -19.96 -19.22
C LYS A 180 -4.20 -19.25 -18.02
N THR A 181 -3.40 -18.24 -18.34
CA THR A 181 -2.48 -17.50 -17.46
C THR A 181 -3.10 -16.28 -16.78
N ASN A 182 -4.38 -15.99 -17.03
CA ASN A 182 -5.08 -14.81 -16.49
C ASN A 182 -5.82 -15.19 -15.21
N ILE A 183 -5.05 -15.29 -14.13
CA ILE A 183 -5.52 -15.64 -12.80
C ILE A 183 -5.65 -14.35 -11.98
N SER A 184 -6.82 -14.15 -11.40
CA SER A 184 -7.15 -13.00 -10.55
C SER A 184 -6.29 -12.99 -9.29
N GLN A 185 -5.43 -11.98 -9.17
CA GLN A 185 -4.52 -11.84 -8.03
C GLN A 185 -5.13 -10.97 -6.93
N GLY A 186 -4.73 -11.25 -5.69
CA GLY A 186 -4.93 -10.30 -4.61
C GLY A 186 -4.05 -9.06 -4.81
N GLY A 187 -4.54 -7.88 -4.46
CA GLY A 187 -3.71 -6.69 -4.37
C GLY A 187 -2.75 -6.82 -3.20
N GLY A 188 -1.53 -6.31 -3.33
CA GLY A 188 -0.58 -6.20 -2.24
C GLY A 188 -0.90 -5.09 -1.23
N GLY A 189 -0.29 -5.19 -0.05
CA GLY A 189 -0.34 -4.17 0.98
C GLY A 189 0.51 -2.95 0.63
N GLY A 190 0.08 -1.76 1.08
CA GLY A 190 0.88 -0.55 0.99
C GLY A 190 1.97 -0.52 2.06
N ALA A 191 3.02 0.27 1.84
CA ALA A 191 4.05 0.46 2.86
C ALA A 191 3.56 1.31 4.04
N GLY A 192 4.13 1.13 5.23
CA GLY A 192 3.91 2.02 6.37
C GLY A 192 4.43 3.42 6.05
N VAL A 193 5.74 3.53 5.84
CA VAL A 193 6.42 4.74 5.38
C VAL A 193 7.20 4.42 4.11
N ALA A 194 7.16 5.29 3.10
CA ALA A 194 7.98 5.13 1.91
C ALA A 194 8.45 6.47 1.34
N GLY A 195 9.70 6.54 0.89
CA GLY A 195 10.14 7.63 0.02
C GLY A 195 11.64 7.90 0.03
N ILE A 196 12.02 9.18 -0.10
CA ILE A 196 13.40 9.61 -0.37
C ILE A 196 13.83 10.74 0.56
N GLY A 197 15.07 10.70 1.03
CA GLY A 197 15.73 11.82 1.72
C GLY A 197 14.99 12.31 2.96
N PHE A 198 14.45 11.41 3.78
CA PHE A 198 13.67 11.74 4.98
C PHE A 198 14.38 11.31 6.27
N THR A 199 14.06 11.97 7.37
CA THR A 199 14.44 11.53 8.72
C THR A 199 13.22 10.99 9.45
N LEU A 200 13.35 9.82 10.05
CA LEU A 200 12.30 9.16 10.81
C LEU A 200 12.80 8.81 12.20
N THR A 201 12.08 9.23 13.24
CA THR A 201 12.26 8.78 14.63
C THR A 201 10.99 8.06 15.05
N ASN A 202 11.09 6.76 15.30
CA ASN A 202 9.97 5.91 15.68
C ASN A 202 10.11 5.39 17.11
N THR A 203 9.18 5.76 17.97
CA THR A 203 8.96 5.16 19.30
C THR A 203 7.61 4.43 19.39
N GLY A 204 6.77 4.55 18.35
CA GLY A 204 5.51 3.84 18.22
C GLY A 204 5.60 2.63 17.29
N THR A 205 4.54 2.40 16.52
CA THR A 205 4.45 1.27 15.57
C THR A 205 4.38 1.76 14.13
N ILE A 206 5.20 1.15 13.27
CA ILE A 206 5.12 1.29 11.82
C ILE A 206 4.92 -0.10 11.22
N SER A 207 3.84 -0.27 10.44
CA SER A 207 3.53 -1.55 9.83
C SER A 207 3.25 -1.42 8.33
N GLY A 208 3.73 -2.37 7.55
CA GLY A 208 3.20 -2.61 6.23
C GLY A 208 1.73 -3.04 6.26
N GLY A 209 1.02 -2.81 5.17
CA GLY A 209 -0.34 -3.29 4.98
C GLY A 209 -0.37 -4.79 4.65
N GLN A 210 -1.48 -5.45 4.92
CA GLN A 210 -1.65 -6.85 4.56
C GLN A 210 -1.88 -7.02 3.06
N GLY A 211 -1.37 -8.11 2.49
CA GLY A 211 -1.73 -8.57 1.16
C GLY A 211 -3.17 -9.07 1.10
N GLY A 212 -3.80 -8.90 -0.05
CA GLY A 212 -5.15 -9.39 -0.34
C GLY A 212 -5.15 -10.88 -0.69
N ALA A 213 -6.20 -11.58 -0.32
CA ALA A 213 -6.40 -12.97 -0.71
C ALA A 213 -6.50 -13.13 -2.25
N ASN A 214 -6.25 -14.32 -2.75
CA ASN A 214 -6.52 -14.65 -4.15
C ASN A 214 -8.03 -14.79 -4.42
N GLY A 215 -8.42 -14.71 -5.71
CA GLY A 215 -9.78 -15.07 -6.13
C GLY A 215 -10.00 -16.59 -6.04
N MET A 216 -11.20 -17.02 -5.62
CA MET A 216 -11.50 -18.43 -5.36
C MET A 216 -11.87 -19.22 -6.64
N LEU A 217 -11.27 -20.42 -6.78
CA LEU A 217 -11.57 -21.58 -7.67
C LEU A 217 -10.81 -21.74 -9.01
N GLY A 218 -10.27 -22.96 -9.20
CA GLY A 218 -9.62 -23.47 -10.41
C GLY A 218 -8.23 -24.10 -10.13
N ALA A 219 -7.88 -25.21 -10.79
CA ALA A 219 -6.53 -25.78 -10.74
C ALA A 219 -5.54 -24.77 -11.37
N GLY A 220 -4.89 -23.95 -10.52
CA GLY A 220 -4.01 -22.86 -10.95
C GLY A 220 -4.36 -21.47 -10.39
N GLY A 221 -5.14 -21.35 -9.30
CA GLY A 221 -5.56 -20.06 -8.73
C GLY A 221 -4.46 -19.00 -8.57
N GLY A 222 -4.84 -17.72 -8.68
CA GLY A 222 -3.93 -16.58 -8.53
C GLY A 222 -3.18 -16.58 -7.21
N GLY A 223 -1.99 -15.96 -7.19
CA GLY A 223 -1.27 -15.69 -5.95
C GLY A 223 -2.03 -14.67 -5.09
N GLY A 224 -1.96 -14.83 -3.76
CA GLY A 224 -2.28 -13.74 -2.84
C GLY A 224 -1.35 -12.56 -3.07
N GLY A 225 -1.80 -11.35 -2.75
CA GLY A 225 -0.97 -10.16 -2.80
C GLY A 225 0.16 -10.23 -1.78
N ALA A 226 1.30 -9.62 -2.07
CA ALA A 226 2.39 -9.49 -1.10
C ALA A 226 1.97 -8.57 0.07
N GLY A 227 2.55 -8.79 1.25
CA GLY A 227 2.49 -7.80 2.33
C GLY A 227 3.24 -6.54 1.94
N GLY A 228 2.85 -5.40 2.52
CA GLY A 228 3.58 -4.16 2.40
C GLY A 228 4.83 -4.16 3.28
N VAL A 229 5.86 -3.43 2.87
CA VAL A 229 7.06 -3.22 3.69
C VAL A 229 6.76 -2.22 4.80
N GLY A 230 7.38 -2.39 5.98
CA GLY A 230 7.24 -1.42 7.08
C GLY A 230 7.73 -0.04 6.66
N VAL A 231 9.03 0.07 6.31
CA VAL A 231 9.66 1.29 5.82
C VAL A 231 10.45 1.03 4.53
N ILE A 232 10.22 1.84 3.49
CA ILE A 232 11.01 1.85 2.26
C ILE A 232 11.77 3.18 2.18
N ALA A 233 13.09 3.12 2.15
CA ALA A 233 13.95 4.29 1.97
C ALA A 233 14.80 4.13 0.70
N ILE A 234 14.60 5.05 -0.23
CA ILE A 234 15.29 5.07 -1.51
C ILE A 234 16.20 6.29 -1.52
N THR A 235 17.47 6.10 -1.87
CA THR A 235 18.37 7.21 -2.17
C THR A 235 18.17 7.64 -3.61
N GLY A 236 17.87 8.91 -3.81
CA GLY A 236 18.01 9.52 -5.13
C GLY A 236 19.42 10.08 -5.26
N ILE A 237 20.12 9.74 -6.35
CA ILE A 237 21.52 10.13 -6.65
C ILE A 237 21.79 11.65 -6.49
N SER A 238 20.74 12.50 -6.47
CA SER A 238 20.83 13.95 -6.25
C SER A 238 19.92 14.50 -5.13
N THR A 239 19.22 13.65 -4.37
CA THR A 239 18.11 14.08 -3.49
C THR A 239 18.21 13.56 -2.06
N GLY A 240 19.41 13.35 -1.55
CA GLY A 240 19.65 13.08 -0.13
C GLY A 240 19.41 11.63 0.31
N VAL A 241 19.96 11.31 1.47
CA VAL A 241 19.92 10.00 2.15
C VAL A 241 18.84 9.97 3.21
N SER A 242 18.30 8.79 3.52
CA SER A 242 17.32 8.65 4.59
C SER A 242 17.99 8.16 5.88
N THR A 243 17.52 8.63 7.04
CA THR A 243 17.97 8.12 8.34
C THR A 243 16.76 7.74 9.18
N ILE A 244 16.77 6.51 9.69
CA ILE A 244 15.69 5.94 10.50
C ILE A 244 16.26 5.63 11.88
N TYR A 245 15.74 6.28 12.91
CA TYR A 245 15.96 5.96 14.32
C TYR A 245 14.76 5.16 14.81
N ASN A 246 14.98 3.96 15.31
CA ASN A 246 13.92 3.11 15.80
C ASN A 246 14.16 2.73 17.27
N ALA A 247 13.24 3.13 18.13
CA ALA A 247 13.08 2.70 19.52
C ALA A 247 11.71 2.01 19.76
N GLY A 248 10.93 1.82 18.69
CA GLY A 248 9.63 1.15 18.71
C GLY A 248 9.58 -0.05 17.76
N THR A 249 8.40 -0.35 17.23
CA THR A 249 8.21 -1.50 16.31
C THR A 249 8.18 -1.05 14.86
N ILE A 250 8.97 -1.71 14.00
CA ILE A 250 8.81 -1.69 12.55
C ILE A 250 8.55 -3.13 12.07
N GLU A 251 7.45 -3.33 11.35
CA GLU A 251 7.09 -4.65 10.82
C GLU A 251 6.64 -4.63 9.36
N GLY A 252 6.99 -5.68 8.63
CA GLY A 252 6.38 -5.98 7.34
C GLY A 252 4.99 -6.59 7.52
N GLY A 253 4.10 -6.31 6.57
CA GLY A 253 2.79 -6.95 6.48
C GLY A 253 2.90 -8.42 6.06
N LEU A 254 1.91 -9.23 6.40
CA LEU A 254 1.73 -10.57 5.87
C LEU A 254 1.17 -10.51 4.44
N GLY A 255 1.55 -11.49 3.63
CA GLY A 255 0.96 -11.74 2.33
C GLY A 255 -0.48 -12.25 2.44
N GLY A 256 -1.14 -12.37 1.30
CA GLY A 256 -2.49 -12.92 1.19
C GLY A 256 -2.60 -14.39 1.58
N ASP A 257 -1.47 -15.08 1.79
CA ASP A 257 -1.41 -16.43 2.37
C ASP A 257 -1.56 -16.43 3.90
N GLY A 258 -1.45 -15.26 4.55
CA GLY A 258 -1.49 -15.10 6.00
C GLY A 258 -0.25 -15.61 6.73
N VAL A 259 0.82 -15.99 6.01
CA VAL A 259 2.02 -16.63 6.57
C VAL A 259 3.29 -15.90 6.16
N THR A 260 3.44 -15.57 4.87
CA THR A 260 4.65 -14.93 4.36
C THR A 260 4.70 -13.48 4.80
N ARG A 261 5.68 -13.09 5.61
CA ARG A 261 5.87 -11.70 6.03
C ARG A 261 6.79 -10.95 5.05
N ALA A 262 6.40 -9.73 4.69
CA ALA A 262 7.24 -8.81 3.94
C ALA A 262 8.41 -8.29 4.79
N ASP A 263 9.33 -7.61 4.15
CA ASP A 263 10.46 -6.99 4.84
C ASP A 263 9.98 -5.87 5.76
N ALA A 264 10.69 -5.67 6.86
CA ALA A 264 10.42 -4.58 7.78
C ALA A 264 11.01 -3.28 7.24
N VAL A 265 12.23 -3.34 6.69
CA VAL A 265 12.94 -2.18 6.14
C VAL A 265 13.62 -2.56 4.83
N ASP A 266 13.34 -1.78 3.78
CA ASP A 266 14.04 -1.87 2.50
C ASP A 266 14.81 -0.58 2.21
N PHE A 267 16.11 -0.72 2.02
CA PHE A 267 16.99 0.32 1.53
C PHE A 267 17.42 0.07 0.08
N SER A 268 17.47 1.15 -0.70
CA SER A 268 18.00 1.13 -2.06
C SER A 268 18.73 2.42 -2.40
N GLY A 269 19.63 2.37 -3.38
CA GLY A 269 20.40 3.53 -3.85
C GLY A 269 21.61 3.91 -2.98
N GLY A 270 21.76 3.36 -1.76
CA GLY A 270 22.95 3.49 -0.93
C GLY A 270 23.00 4.73 -0.03
N GLY A 271 23.72 4.68 1.09
CA GLY A 271 23.90 5.80 2.02
C GLY A 271 22.74 6.01 3.02
N ASN A 272 21.71 5.16 3.01
CA ASN A 272 20.66 5.20 4.03
C ASN A 272 21.19 4.62 5.34
N THR A 273 20.64 5.07 6.46
CA THR A 273 21.04 4.58 7.79
C THR A 273 19.82 4.11 8.58
N LEU A 274 19.88 2.88 9.11
CA LEU A 274 19.00 2.40 10.17
C LEU A 274 19.77 2.43 11.50
N VAL A 275 19.27 3.18 12.47
CA VAL A 275 19.78 3.25 13.84
C VAL A 275 18.82 2.48 14.75
N LEU A 276 19.31 1.41 15.38
CA LEU A 276 18.56 0.68 16.39
C LEU A 276 18.87 1.28 17.78
N GLU A 277 17.85 1.84 18.39
CA GLU A 277 17.87 2.40 19.74
C GLU A 277 17.22 1.42 20.73
N ALA A 278 17.35 1.68 22.02
CA ALA A 278 16.73 0.84 23.04
C ALA A 278 15.20 0.75 22.85
N GLY A 279 14.65 -0.46 22.95
CA GLY A 279 13.23 -0.74 22.69
C GLY A 279 12.90 -1.08 21.23
N SER A 280 13.86 -0.98 20.31
CA SER A 280 13.68 -1.36 18.91
C SER A 280 13.22 -2.80 18.74
N THR A 281 12.10 -3.00 18.05
CA THR A 281 11.64 -4.31 17.57
C THR A 281 11.51 -4.28 16.05
N ILE A 282 12.12 -5.24 15.36
CA ILE A 282 12.02 -5.43 13.91
C ILE A 282 11.35 -6.78 13.63
N LEU A 283 10.19 -6.78 12.96
CA LEU A 283 9.51 -8.01 12.54
C LEU A 283 9.46 -8.10 11.01
N GLY A 284 10.40 -8.87 10.46
CA GLY A 284 10.67 -8.96 9.02
C GLY A 284 12.16 -8.77 8.76
N ASN A 285 12.60 -8.82 7.50
CA ASN A 285 14.01 -8.59 7.19
C ASN A 285 14.33 -7.09 7.12
N VAL A 286 15.62 -6.77 7.27
CA VAL A 286 16.20 -5.48 6.88
C VAL A 286 17.06 -5.75 5.65
N VAL A 287 16.66 -5.21 4.50
CA VAL A 287 17.29 -5.47 3.21
C VAL A 287 17.95 -4.20 2.71
N SER A 288 19.21 -4.32 2.28
CA SER A 288 19.90 -3.27 1.52
C SER A 288 20.19 -3.80 0.12
N SER A 289 19.67 -3.08 -0.88
CA SER A 289 19.95 -3.32 -2.28
C SER A 289 20.83 -2.21 -2.88
N SER A 290 21.68 -1.57 -2.06
CA SER A 290 22.63 -0.56 -2.55
C SER A 290 23.52 -1.19 -3.62
N GLY A 291 23.46 -0.68 -4.85
CA GLY A 291 24.24 -1.21 -5.97
C GLY A 291 25.73 -1.25 -5.66
N THR A 292 26.48 -2.08 -6.37
CA THR A 292 27.90 -2.39 -6.17
C THR A 292 28.87 -1.21 -6.30
N SER A 293 28.40 0.02 -6.52
CA SER A 293 29.22 1.23 -6.50
C SER A 293 29.65 1.55 -5.06
N ALA A 294 30.86 1.12 -4.70
CA ALA A 294 31.50 1.15 -3.39
C ALA A 294 31.61 2.52 -2.68
N ALA A 295 31.01 3.59 -3.20
CA ALA A 295 31.10 4.93 -2.61
C ALA A 295 30.10 5.16 -1.47
N TYR A 296 28.92 4.52 -1.48
CA TYR A 296 27.86 4.76 -0.49
C TYR A 296 27.03 3.49 -0.24
N GLY A 297 27.49 2.61 0.66
CA GLY A 297 26.65 1.51 1.17
C GLY A 297 25.59 2.04 2.14
N ASP A 298 24.52 1.27 2.38
CA ASP A 298 23.63 1.57 3.50
C ASP A 298 24.29 1.15 4.83
N ALA A 299 23.95 1.82 5.93
CA ALA A 299 24.50 1.59 7.25
C ALA A 299 23.43 1.05 8.22
N LEU A 300 23.80 0.01 8.97
CA LEU A 300 23.12 -0.37 10.20
C LEU A 300 23.97 0.12 11.36
N ALA A 301 23.39 0.97 12.21
CA ALA A 301 24.03 1.54 13.37
C ALA A 301 23.27 1.15 14.64
N PHE A 302 24.02 1.04 15.73
CA PHE A 302 23.49 0.72 17.05
C PHE A 302 23.60 1.98 17.91
N GLY A 303 22.51 2.73 18.03
CA GLY A 303 22.44 3.94 18.84
C GLY A 303 22.37 3.63 20.34
N GLY A 304 21.77 2.48 20.67
CA GLY A 304 21.50 2.02 22.03
C GLY A 304 20.69 3.03 22.84
N ASP A 305 20.89 3.07 24.15
CA ASP A 305 20.20 4.01 25.05
C ASP A 305 21.11 5.22 25.28
N THR A 306 20.74 6.36 24.69
CA THR A 306 21.46 7.64 24.89
C THR A 306 21.45 8.10 26.35
N THR A 307 20.67 7.45 27.21
CA THR A 307 20.58 7.66 28.66
C THR A 307 21.15 6.52 29.51
N ALA A 308 21.67 5.44 28.92
CA ALA A 308 22.22 4.32 29.69
C ALA A 308 23.56 4.68 30.33
N SER A 309 23.58 4.72 31.66
CA SER A 309 24.79 4.97 32.46
C SER A 309 25.81 3.83 32.42
N SER A 310 25.41 2.64 31.96
CA SER A 310 26.23 1.41 31.92
C SER A 310 26.58 0.95 30.50
N GLY A 311 26.38 1.83 29.52
CA GLY A 311 26.57 1.51 28.10
C GLY A 311 25.37 0.80 27.48
N ASN A 312 25.42 0.66 26.17
CA ASN A 312 24.35 0.07 25.37
C ASN A 312 24.40 -1.46 25.47
N SER A 313 23.32 -2.08 25.94
CA SER A 313 23.14 -3.53 25.94
C SER A 313 22.12 -3.91 24.88
N PHE A 314 22.47 -4.92 24.06
CA PHE A 314 21.62 -5.51 23.03
C PHE A 314 21.42 -6.97 23.42
N ASP A 315 20.19 -7.37 23.74
CA ASP A 315 19.79 -8.75 24.04
C ASP A 315 19.06 -9.41 22.86
#